data_AF-S5TDK7-F1
#
_entry.id   AF-S5TDK7-F1
#
_cell.length_a   1.000
_cell.length_b   1.000
_cell.length_c   1.000
_cell.angle_alpha   90.00
_cell.angle_beta   90.00
_cell.angle_gamma   90.00
#
_symmetry.space_group_name_H-M   'P 1'
#
loop_
_entity.id
_entity.type
_entity.pdbx_description
1 polymer ?
#
loop_
_entity_poly.entity_id
_entity_poly.type
_entity_poly.pdbx_seq_one_letter_code
_entity_poly.pdbx_strand_id
1 'polypeptide(L)'
;MRKKNRLILSILLLTLSNPTFAGKLYKWVDKNGNVSFSDKVPPEESRREREELNEEGRTIAVKDAAKTPEEIQRLKEINHLQALQKELLQSQLAKDSALLKTFRSEEDIDTLANSKLEMLDSHITIATSQSETLKKQLILHQAAAANFERSGKKIPQKNLSNIQSAQAQFDKNQQEIADFKLQKTQLSEQLANDKLRFNVLKTHSVETPTIDSETIPSLFLGQLTCDANTCETLWDKASSFITDAGATIVYRSDELILTRTPRLSKDIGLSLTKVNNKAELNIMLDIRCANSKGGKATCKSEQTAQLIEQFNQLTP
;
A
#
# COMPACT_ATOMS: atom_id res chain seq x y z
N MET A 1 -50.67 -78.48 52.35
CA MET A 1 -51.92 -77.76 52.69
C MET A 1 -51.64 -76.27 52.82
N ARG A 2 -52.53 -75.42 52.24
CA ARG A 2 -52.73 -73.96 52.47
C ARG A 2 -51.62 -72.99 51.99
N LYS A 3 -51.88 -72.23 50.90
CA LYS A 3 -52.41 -70.83 50.81
C LYS A 3 -51.27 -69.80 50.96
N LYS A 4 -51.12 -68.71 50.19
CA LYS A 4 -52.04 -67.95 49.34
C LYS A 4 -51.25 -66.95 48.45
N ASN A 5 -51.75 -66.75 47.24
CA ASN A 5 -51.71 -65.61 46.29
C ASN A 5 -50.94 -64.29 46.57
N ARG A 6 -50.21 -63.89 45.51
CA ARG A 6 -50.19 -62.63 44.74
C ARG A 6 -50.09 -61.28 45.48
N LEU A 7 -49.07 -60.48 45.13
CA LEU A 7 -49.24 -59.22 44.39
C LEU A 7 -47.92 -58.73 43.77
N ILE A 8 -48.02 -58.21 42.54
CA ILE A 8 -47.01 -57.57 41.70
C ILE A 8 -46.78 -56.13 42.21
N LEU A 9 -45.53 -55.65 42.25
CA LEU A 9 -45.21 -54.28 41.85
C LEU A 9 -43.73 -54.11 41.49
N SER A 10 -43.49 -53.98 40.20
CA SER A 10 -42.23 -53.55 39.59
C SER A 10 -41.95 -52.08 39.91
N ILE A 11 -40.77 -51.77 40.47
CA ILE A 11 -40.23 -50.41 40.49
C ILE A 11 -38.97 -50.43 39.63
N LEU A 12 -39.14 -49.98 38.39
CA LEU A 12 -38.07 -49.67 37.44
C LEU A 12 -37.52 -48.30 37.83
N LEU A 13 -36.40 -48.27 38.56
CA LEU A 13 -35.64 -47.05 38.81
C LEU A 13 -34.94 -46.65 37.51
N LEU A 14 -35.60 -45.79 36.70
CA LEU A 14 -34.91 -45.05 35.64
C LEU A 14 -33.97 -44.04 36.30
N THR A 15 -32.68 -44.36 36.34
CA THR A 15 -31.63 -43.38 36.61
C THR A 15 -31.51 -42.45 35.40
N LEU A 16 -32.14 -41.28 35.45
CA LEU A 16 -31.84 -40.19 34.53
C LEU A 16 -30.42 -39.68 34.81
N SER A 17 -29.45 -40.17 34.05
CA SER A 17 -28.14 -39.53 33.93
C SER A 17 -28.32 -38.23 33.15
N ASN A 18 -28.50 -37.12 33.87
CA ASN A 18 -28.41 -35.79 33.27
C ASN A 18 -26.97 -35.62 32.75
N PRO A 19 -26.75 -35.28 31.46
CA PRO A 19 -25.43 -34.88 31.02
C PRO A 19 -25.05 -33.63 31.81
N THR A 20 -24.04 -33.75 32.67
CA THR A 20 -23.41 -32.58 33.30
C THR A 20 -22.76 -31.78 32.19
N PHE A 21 -23.43 -30.73 31.73
CA PHE A 21 -22.80 -29.71 30.90
C PHE A 21 -21.66 -29.12 31.73
N ALA A 22 -20.42 -29.45 31.39
CA ALA A 22 -19.25 -28.83 31.98
C ALA A 22 -19.35 -27.31 31.72
N GLY A 23 -19.47 -26.53 32.80
CA GLY A 23 -19.56 -25.08 32.73
C GLY A 23 -18.29 -24.49 32.13
N LYS A 24 -18.45 -23.42 31.33
CA LYS A 24 -17.31 -22.66 30.79
C LYS A 24 -16.47 -22.11 31.94
N LEU A 25 -15.17 -22.39 31.98
CA LEU A 25 -14.26 -21.86 33.01
C LEU A 25 -13.47 -20.67 32.45
N TYR A 26 -13.44 -19.57 33.17
CA TYR A 26 -12.66 -18.38 32.79
C TYR A 26 -11.52 -18.14 33.77
N LYS A 27 -10.42 -17.59 33.25
CA LYS A 27 -9.25 -17.12 33.99
C LYS A 27 -8.94 -15.68 33.63
N TRP A 28 -8.73 -14.82 34.62
CA TRP A 28 -8.31 -13.43 34.39
C TRP A 28 -7.43 -12.93 35.53
N VAL A 29 -6.81 -11.76 35.35
CA VAL A 29 -6.07 -11.05 36.41
C VAL A 29 -6.97 -9.93 36.92
N ASP A 30 -7.27 -9.94 38.22
CA ASP A 30 -8.14 -8.95 38.86
C ASP A 30 -7.43 -7.59 39.03
N LYS A 31 -8.14 -6.62 39.60
CA LYS A 31 -7.60 -5.27 39.89
C LYS A 31 -6.41 -5.25 40.86
N ASN A 32 -6.27 -6.28 41.70
CA ASN A 32 -5.20 -6.40 42.69
C ASN A 32 -3.99 -7.17 42.14
N GLY A 33 -4.05 -7.62 40.88
CA GLY A 33 -2.99 -8.42 40.25
C GLY A 33 -3.10 -9.92 40.54
N ASN A 34 -4.17 -10.39 41.18
CA ASN A 34 -4.36 -11.80 41.49
C ASN A 34 -5.03 -12.52 40.33
N VAL A 35 -4.57 -13.75 40.05
CA VAL A 35 -5.20 -14.62 39.06
C VAL A 35 -6.50 -15.20 39.67
N SER A 36 -7.63 -14.92 39.02
CA SER A 36 -8.95 -15.39 39.41
C SER A 36 -9.46 -16.41 38.40
N PHE A 37 -10.18 -17.42 38.90
CA PHE A 37 -10.86 -18.45 38.10
C PHE A 37 -12.34 -18.50 38.48
N SER A 38 -13.23 -18.52 37.49
CA SER A 38 -14.68 -18.61 37.74
C SER A 38 -15.42 -19.10 36.51
N ASP A 39 -16.57 -19.75 36.71
CA ASP A 39 -17.51 -20.09 35.65
C ASP A 39 -18.27 -18.86 35.12
N LYS A 40 -18.33 -17.79 35.92
CA LYS A 40 -18.95 -16.52 35.57
C LYS A 40 -18.00 -15.34 35.84
N VAL A 41 -17.79 -14.52 34.81
CA VAL A 41 -17.01 -13.28 34.91
C VAL A 41 -17.91 -12.18 35.50
N PRO A 42 -17.53 -11.57 36.64
CA PRO A 42 -18.29 -10.47 37.22
C PRO A 42 -18.38 -9.25 36.28
N PRO A 43 -19.46 -8.44 36.33
CA PRO A 43 -19.61 -7.25 35.50
C PRO A 43 -18.44 -6.26 35.60
N GLU A 44 -17.88 -6.09 36.80
CA GLU A 44 -16.73 -5.23 37.06
C GLU A 44 -15.44 -5.68 36.35
N GLU A 45 -15.29 -6.99 36.12
CA GLU A 45 -14.13 -7.56 35.40
C GLU A 45 -14.43 -7.83 33.92
N SER A 46 -15.65 -7.54 33.46
CA SER A 46 -16.10 -7.82 32.08
C SER A 46 -15.24 -7.14 31.00
N ARG A 47 -14.62 -6.00 31.36
CA ARG A 47 -13.73 -5.19 30.53
C ARG A 47 -12.26 -5.63 30.57
N ARG A 48 -11.88 -6.60 31.38
CA ARG A 48 -10.49 -7.10 31.43
C ARG A 48 -10.24 -8.21 30.42
N GLU A 49 -8.95 -8.41 30.15
CA GLU A 49 -8.49 -9.58 29.41
C GLU A 49 -8.80 -10.85 30.21
N ARG A 50 -9.31 -11.86 29.51
CA ARG A 50 -9.65 -13.15 30.10
C ARG A 50 -9.43 -14.29 29.13
N GLU A 51 -9.16 -15.46 29.68
CA GLU A 51 -8.98 -16.71 28.97
C GLU A 51 -10.20 -17.61 29.26
N GLU A 52 -10.79 -18.19 28.23
CA GLU A 52 -11.73 -19.32 28.34
C GLU A 52 -10.92 -20.62 28.34
N LEU A 53 -11.15 -21.48 29.31
CA LEU A 53 -10.44 -22.73 29.52
C LEU A 53 -11.35 -23.93 29.20
N ASN A 54 -10.77 -25.01 28.70
CA ASN A 54 -11.46 -26.30 28.57
C ASN A 54 -11.47 -27.07 29.91
N GLU A 55 -12.06 -28.27 29.89
CA GLU A 55 -12.17 -29.17 31.05
C GLU A 55 -10.80 -29.60 31.62
N GLU A 56 -9.75 -29.61 30.80
CA GLU A 56 -8.37 -29.90 31.22
C GLU A 56 -7.63 -28.66 31.73
N GLY A 57 -8.29 -27.50 31.84
CA GLY A 57 -7.70 -26.23 32.25
C GLY A 57 -6.83 -25.56 31.19
N ARG A 58 -6.88 -26.01 29.93
CA ARG A 58 -6.14 -25.43 28.81
C ARG A 58 -6.92 -24.28 28.18
N THR A 59 -6.24 -23.19 27.86
CA THR A 59 -6.84 -22.03 27.18
C THR A 59 -7.33 -22.40 25.78
N ILE A 60 -8.63 -22.18 25.52
CA ILE A 60 -9.27 -22.40 24.22
C ILE A 60 -9.66 -21.09 23.52
N ALA A 61 -9.87 -20.00 24.27
CA ALA A 61 -10.08 -18.68 23.71
C ALA A 61 -9.51 -17.60 24.62
N VAL A 62 -9.12 -16.47 24.04
CA VAL A 62 -8.71 -15.27 24.80
C VAL A 62 -9.59 -14.12 24.35
N LYS A 63 -10.19 -13.43 25.31
CA LYS A 63 -10.91 -12.18 25.08
C LYS A 63 -10.09 -11.02 25.63
N ASP A 64 -9.76 -10.08 24.77
CA ASP A 64 -8.98 -8.90 25.10
C ASP A 64 -9.70 -7.98 26.09
N ALA A 65 -8.89 -7.19 26.81
CA ALA A 65 -9.38 -6.04 27.55
C ALA A 65 -10.10 -5.04 26.61
N ALA A 66 -11.04 -4.29 27.18
CA ALA A 66 -11.66 -3.19 26.49
C ALA A 66 -10.60 -2.18 26.07
N LYS A 67 -10.61 -1.82 24.78
CA LYS A 67 -9.64 -0.88 24.21
C LYS A 67 -9.85 0.53 24.77
N THR A 68 -8.76 1.22 25.00
CA THR A 68 -8.75 2.65 25.35
C THR A 68 -9.12 3.51 24.12
N PRO A 69 -9.60 4.75 24.32
CA PRO A 69 -9.85 5.68 23.21
C PRO A 69 -8.63 5.86 22.29
N GLU A 70 -7.43 5.93 22.87
CA GLU A 70 -6.17 6.08 22.15
C GLU A 70 -5.87 4.84 21.30
N GLU A 71 -6.02 3.63 21.86
CA GLU A 71 -5.86 2.38 21.10
C GLU A 71 -6.88 2.27 19.96
N ILE A 72 -8.12 2.72 20.18
CA ILE A 72 -9.15 2.76 19.13
C ILE A 72 -8.71 3.70 18.00
N GLN A 73 -8.17 4.87 18.34
CA GLN A 73 -7.70 5.82 17.34
C GLN A 73 -6.51 5.28 16.55
N ARG A 74 -5.54 4.63 17.21
CA ARG A 74 -4.41 3.97 16.55
C ARG A 74 -4.87 2.86 15.62
N LEU A 75 -5.81 2.03 16.04
CA LEU A 75 -6.37 0.99 15.16
C LEU A 75 -7.09 1.57 13.94
N LYS A 76 -7.74 2.74 14.05
CA LYS A 76 -8.31 3.40 12.87
C LYS A 76 -7.24 3.81 11.86
N GLU A 77 -6.14 4.38 12.35
CA GLU A 77 -4.99 4.76 11.52
C GLU A 77 -4.38 3.54 10.82
N ILE A 78 -4.13 2.46 11.57
CA ILE A 78 -3.61 1.19 11.04
C ILE A 78 -4.56 0.57 10.00
N ASN A 79 -5.87 0.59 10.26
CA ASN A 79 -6.86 0.07 9.32
C ASN A 79 -6.92 0.91 8.04
N HIS A 80 -6.75 2.23 8.14
CA HIS A 80 -6.66 3.10 6.98
C HIS A 80 -5.41 2.80 6.16
N LEU A 81 -4.26 2.65 6.81
CA LEU A 81 -3.01 2.26 6.16
C LEU A 81 -3.13 0.90 5.47
N GLN A 82 -3.77 -0.08 6.10
CA GLN A 82 -3.99 -1.40 5.51
C GLN A 82 -4.92 -1.34 4.28
N ALA A 83 -5.95 -0.49 4.31
CA ALA A 83 -6.81 -0.27 3.15
C ALA A 83 -6.01 0.34 1.98
N LEU A 84 -5.17 1.35 2.26
CA LEU A 84 -4.29 1.95 1.28
C LEU A 84 -3.31 0.92 0.69
N GLN A 85 -2.67 0.10 1.52
CA GLN A 85 -1.79 -0.98 1.07
C GLN A 85 -2.50 -1.94 0.12
N LYS A 86 -3.77 -2.29 0.40
CA LYS A 86 -4.57 -3.14 -0.46
C LYS A 86 -4.86 -2.49 -1.81
N GLU A 87 -5.20 -1.21 -1.83
CA GLU A 87 -5.42 -0.46 -3.06
C GLU A 87 -4.14 -0.36 -3.91
N LEU A 88 -3.01 -0.01 -3.29
CA LEU A 88 -1.70 0.05 -3.93
C LEU A 88 -1.30 -1.30 -4.52
N LEU A 89 -1.45 -2.37 -3.74
CA LEU A 89 -1.15 -3.72 -4.19
C LEU A 89 -2.03 -4.13 -5.38
N GLN A 90 -3.34 -3.94 -5.30
CA GLN A 90 -4.24 -4.32 -6.39
C GLN A 90 -3.98 -3.52 -7.66
N SER A 91 -3.76 -2.21 -7.54
CA SER A 91 -3.39 -1.33 -8.65
C SER A 91 -2.11 -1.79 -9.33
N GLN A 92 -1.05 -2.03 -8.54
CA GLN A 92 0.23 -2.45 -9.09
C GLN A 92 0.17 -3.86 -9.70
N LEU A 93 -0.51 -4.82 -9.07
CA LEU A 93 -0.70 -6.16 -9.64
C LEU A 93 -1.49 -6.13 -10.96
N ALA A 94 -2.47 -5.22 -11.09
CA ALA A 94 -3.18 -5.03 -12.35
C ALA A 94 -2.25 -4.48 -13.45
N LYS A 95 -1.39 -3.50 -13.12
CA LYS A 95 -0.36 -2.97 -14.02
C LYS A 95 0.65 -4.04 -14.42
N ASP A 96 1.16 -4.79 -13.45
CA ASP A 96 2.11 -5.90 -13.67
C ASP A 96 1.50 -6.99 -14.56
N SER A 97 0.22 -7.34 -14.33
CA SER A 97 -0.50 -8.28 -15.19
C SER A 97 -0.67 -7.77 -16.61
N ALA A 98 -0.99 -6.49 -16.78
CA ALA A 98 -1.09 -5.87 -18.10
C ALA A 98 0.28 -5.88 -18.81
N LEU A 99 1.35 -5.52 -18.10
CA LEU A 99 2.72 -5.51 -18.62
C LEU A 99 3.13 -6.90 -19.13
N LEU A 100 2.93 -7.95 -18.34
CA LEU A 100 3.26 -9.33 -18.72
C LEU A 100 2.36 -9.91 -19.81
N LYS A 101 1.14 -9.38 -19.99
CA LYS A 101 0.24 -9.77 -21.09
C LYS A 101 0.59 -9.06 -22.40
N THR A 102 1.02 -7.80 -22.31
CA THR A 102 1.39 -6.98 -23.46
C THR A 102 2.73 -7.41 -24.05
N PHE A 103 3.71 -7.72 -23.19
CA PHE A 103 5.07 -8.05 -23.62
C PHE A 103 5.46 -9.48 -23.26
N ARG A 104 6.05 -10.21 -24.21
CA ARG A 104 6.52 -11.59 -23.98
C ARG A 104 8.00 -11.62 -23.63
N SER A 105 8.77 -10.70 -24.21
CA SER A 105 10.21 -10.50 -24.01
C SER A 105 10.55 -9.03 -23.72
N GLU A 106 11.78 -8.79 -23.27
CA GLU A 106 12.36 -7.45 -23.17
C GLU A 106 12.47 -6.77 -24.54
N GLU A 107 12.78 -7.54 -25.59
CA GLU A 107 12.90 -7.06 -26.97
C GLU A 107 11.56 -6.54 -27.53
N ASP A 108 10.43 -7.12 -27.10
CA ASP A 108 9.10 -6.61 -27.47
C ASP A 108 8.87 -5.18 -26.94
N ILE A 109 9.36 -4.91 -25.72
CA ILE A 109 9.30 -3.57 -25.11
C ILE A 109 10.15 -2.60 -25.91
N ASP A 110 11.40 -2.98 -26.20
CA ASP A 110 12.34 -2.14 -26.96
C ASP A 110 11.83 -1.86 -28.38
N THR A 111 11.21 -2.84 -29.03
CA THR A 111 10.64 -2.67 -30.39
C THR A 111 9.48 -1.70 -30.39
N LEU A 112 8.54 -1.85 -29.44
CA LEU A 112 7.42 -0.92 -29.29
C LEU A 112 7.91 0.49 -28.91
N ALA A 113 8.90 0.56 -28.02
CA ALA A 113 9.54 1.79 -27.60
C ALA A 113 10.11 2.55 -28.80
N ASN A 114 10.98 1.91 -29.58
CA ASN A 114 11.61 2.50 -30.75
C ASN A 114 10.56 3.00 -31.75
N SER A 115 9.55 2.18 -32.07
CA SER A 115 8.49 2.58 -33.00
C SER A 115 7.72 3.81 -32.54
N LYS A 116 7.38 3.92 -31.25
CA LYS A 116 6.66 5.08 -30.72
C LYS A 116 7.55 6.33 -30.64
N LEU A 117 8.82 6.17 -30.27
CA LEU A 117 9.78 7.28 -30.21
C LEU A 117 10.07 7.83 -31.60
N GLU A 118 10.24 6.97 -32.61
CA GLU A 118 10.40 7.35 -34.02
C GLU A 118 9.16 8.10 -34.56
N MET A 119 7.96 7.69 -34.15
CA MET A 119 6.73 8.39 -34.50
C MET A 119 6.72 9.81 -33.92
N LEU A 120 7.07 9.98 -32.64
CA LEU A 120 7.19 11.30 -32.02
C LEU A 120 8.28 12.15 -32.67
N ASP A 121 9.42 11.58 -33.02
CA ASP A 121 10.48 12.27 -33.75
C ASP A 121 10.04 12.74 -35.14
N SER A 122 9.23 11.93 -35.81
CA SER A 122 8.61 12.31 -37.08
C SER A 122 7.66 13.50 -36.90
N HIS A 123 6.80 13.48 -35.86
CA HIS A 123 5.91 14.59 -35.53
C HIS A 123 6.69 15.87 -35.20
N ILE A 124 7.74 15.78 -34.38
CA ILE A 124 8.62 16.90 -34.05
C ILE A 124 9.26 17.48 -35.32
N THR A 125 9.74 16.61 -36.23
CA THR A 125 10.38 17.03 -37.48
C THR A 125 9.40 17.79 -38.38
N ILE A 126 8.19 17.26 -38.55
CA ILE A 126 7.13 17.89 -39.35
C ILE A 126 6.74 19.25 -38.75
N ALA A 127 6.45 19.29 -37.44
CA ALA A 127 6.08 20.51 -36.76
C ALA A 127 7.21 21.55 -36.81
N THR A 128 8.48 21.12 -36.68
CA THR A 128 9.64 22.03 -36.81
C THR A 128 9.72 22.63 -38.22
N SER A 129 9.53 21.84 -39.27
CA SER A 129 9.49 22.31 -40.66
C SER A 129 8.36 23.32 -40.90
N GLN A 130 7.18 23.05 -40.34
CA GLN A 130 6.04 23.97 -40.37
C GLN A 130 6.35 25.28 -39.63
N SER A 131 7.02 25.20 -38.47
CA SER A 131 7.45 26.37 -37.69
C SER A 131 8.37 27.28 -38.49
N GLU A 132 9.37 26.71 -39.16
CA GLU A 132 10.30 27.46 -40.00
C GLU A 132 9.59 28.14 -41.18
N THR A 133 8.56 27.50 -41.73
CA THR A 133 7.72 28.11 -42.78
C THR A 133 6.91 29.28 -42.24
N LEU A 134 6.24 29.11 -41.10
CA LEU A 134 5.45 30.18 -40.44
C LEU A 134 6.33 31.35 -40.02
N LYS A 135 7.54 31.08 -39.51
CA LYS A 135 8.54 32.08 -39.16
C LYS A 135 8.96 32.92 -40.37
N LYS A 136 9.23 32.29 -41.51
CA LYS A 136 9.52 33.00 -42.76
C LYS A 136 8.35 33.88 -43.19
N GLN A 137 7.12 33.39 -43.12
CA GLN A 137 5.92 34.17 -43.44
C GLN A 137 5.73 35.38 -42.52
N LEU A 138 5.94 35.20 -41.22
CA LEU A 138 5.91 36.27 -40.23
C LEU A 138 6.95 37.35 -40.54
N ILE A 139 8.19 36.96 -40.83
CA ILE A 139 9.27 37.88 -41.22
C ILE A 139 8.87 38.67 -42.49
N LEU A 140 8.27 38.02 -43.48
CA LEU A 140 7.80 38.70 -44.69
C LEU A 140 6.70 39.74 -44.39
N HIS A 141 5.73 39.39 -43.53
CA HIS A 141 4.68 40.34 -43.13
C HIS A 141 5.23 41.52 -42.32
N GLN A 142 6.18 41.27 -41.42
CA GLN A 142 6.87 42.30 -40.65
C GLN A 142 7.71 43.22 -41.56
N ALA A 143 8.45 42.66 -42.52
CA ALA A 143 9.22 43.45 -43.48
C ALA A 143 8.32 44.34 -44.35
N ALA A 144 7.15 43.84 -44.77
CA ALA A 144 6.16 44.64 -45.49
C ALA A 144 5.63 45.81 -44.64
N ALA A 145 5.33 45.57 -43.36
CA ALA A 145 4.92 46.64 -42.43
C ALA A 145 6.02 47.68 -42.22
N ALA A 146 7.27 47.24 -42.02
CA ALA A 146 8.44 48.12 -41.87
C ALA A 146 8.66 49.03 -43.09
N ASN A 147 8.32 48.59 -44.30
CA ASN A 147 8.37 49.44 -45.51
C ASN A 147 7.40 50.63 -45.44
N PHE A 148 6.20 50.44 -44.88
CA PHE A 148 5.24 51.53 -44.68
C PHE A 148 5.76 52.54 -43.66
N GLU A 149 6.28 52.07 -42.52
CA GLU A 149 6.86 52.93 -41.49
C GLU A 149 8.04 53.74 -42.02
N ARG A 150 8.98 53.11 -42.73
CA ARG A 150 10.13 53.79 -43.36
C ARG A 150 9.71 54.83 -44.40
N SER A 151 8.56 54.64 -45.03
CA SER A 151 8.00 55.60 -45.99
C SER A 151 7.14 56.69 -45.33
N GLY A 152 7.09 56.74 -44.00
CA GLY A 152 6.24 57.68 -43.24
C GLY A 152 4.74 57.43 -43.39
N LYS A 153 4.33 56.25 -43.88
CA LYS A 153 2.92 55.89 -44.12
C LYS A 153 2.39 55.05 -42.98
N LYS A 154 1.11 55.22 -42.64
CA LYS A 154 0.41 54.35 -41.68
C LYS A 154 0.34 52.92 -42.23
N ILE A 155 0.66 51.93 -41.39
CA ILE A 155 0.53 50.51 -41.74
C ILE A 155 -0.97 50.18 -41.94
N PRO A 156 -1.36 49.56 -43.07
CA PRO A 156 -2.74 49.12 -43.27
C PRO A 156 -3.17 48.07 -42.24
N GLN A 157 -4.43 48.13 -41.79
CA GLN A 157 -4.97 47.19 -40.79
C GLN A 157 -4.83 45.72 -41.20
N LYS A 158 -4.95 45.44 -42.50
CA LYS A 158 -4.75 44.09 -43.06
C LYS A 158 -3.35 43.54 -42.78
N ASN A 159 -2.31 44.38 -42.89
CA ASN A 159 -0.94 43.96 -42.60
C ASN A 159 -0.75 43.65 -41.12
N LEU A 160 -1.30 44.48 -40.22
CA LEU A 160 -1.26 44.22 -38.78
C LEU A 160 -1.97 42.91 -38.42
N SER A 161 -3.15 42.66 -38.99
CA SER A 161 -3.90 41.41 -38.79
C SER A 161 -3.16 40.18 -39.32
N ASN A 162 -2.48 40.29 -40.47
CA ASN A 162 -1.66 39.21 -41.01
C ASN A 162 -0.45 38.91 -40.11
N ILE A 163 0.22 39.93 -39.57
CA ILE A 163 1.31 39.74 -38.60
C ILE A 163 0.79 39.03 -37.36
N GLN A 164 -0.31 39.50 -36.77
CA GLN A 164 -0.91 38.88 -35.58
C GLN A 164 -1.29 37.42 -35.84
N SER A 165 -1.90 37.13 -36.99
CA SER A 165 -2.31 35.78 -37.35
C SER A 165 -1.11 34.85 -37.58
N ALA A 166 -0.08 35.32 -38.28
CA ALA A 166 1.14 34.56 -38.53
C ALA A 166 1.92 34.31 -37.22
N GLN A 167 1.99 35.31 -36.34
CA GLN A 167 2.59 35.18 -35.01
C GLN A 167 1.85 34.13 -34.17
N ALA A 168 0.52 34.23 -34.08
CA ALA A 168 -0.29 33.27 -33.32
C ALA A 168 -0.15 31.84 -33.85
N GLN A 169 -0.07 31.65 -35.18
CA GLN A 169 0.17 30.34 -35.79
C GLN A 169 1.57 29.81 -35.47
N PHE A 170 2.60 30.65 -35.55
CA PHE A 170 3.97 30.30 -35.18
C PHE A 170 4.06 29.89 -33.71
N ASP A 171 3.51 30.69 -32.80
CA ASP A 171 3.54 30.42 -31.36
C ASP A 171 2.79 29.13 -31.00
N LYS A 172 1.62 28.89 -31.62
CA LYS A 172 0.88 27.65 -31.46
C LYS A 172 1.72 26.44 -31.88
N ASN A 173 2.37 26.53 -33.04
CA ASN A 173 3.19 25.44 -33.57
C ASN A 173 4.45 25.21 -32.72
N GLN A 174 5.02 26.26 -32.13
CA GLN A 174 6.12 26.14 -31.16
C GLN A 174 5.69 25.44 -29.88
N GLN A 175 4.49 25.71 -29.37
CA GLN A 175 3.93 24.99 -28.23
C GLN A 175 3.74 23.50 -28.54
N GLU A 176 3.22 23.17 -29.72
CA GLU A 176 3.04 21.78 -30.16
C GLU A 176 4.37 21.01 -30.23
N ILE A 177 5.45 21.66 -30.70
CA ILE A 177 6.81 21.07 -30.66
C ILE A 177 7.25 20.80 -29.21
N ALA A 178 6.99 21.74 -28.30
CA ALA A 178 7.34 21.57 -26.89
C ALA A 178 6.55 20.42 -26.25
N ASP A 179 5.26 20.29 -26.57
CA ASP A 179 4.40 19.22 -26.08
C ASP A 179 4.87 17.85 -26.60
N PHE A 180 5.22 17.72 -27.88
CA PHE A 180 5.77 16.46 -28.40
C PHE A 180 7.12 16.09 -27.78
N LYS A 181 7.99 17.07 -27.51
CA LYS A 181 9.25 16.83 -26.81
C LYS A 181 9.04 16.35 -25.38
N LEU A 182 8.09 16.95 -24.66
CA LEU A 182 7.71 16.51 -23.33
C LEU A 182 7.16 15.08 -23.35
N GLN A 183 6.26 14.78 -24.28
CA GLN A 183 5.72 13.43 -24.47
C GLN A 183 6.82 12.41 -24.76
N LYS A 184 7.83 12.78 -25.58
CA LYS A 184 8.97 11.92 -25.87
C LYS A 184 9.76 11.58 -24.62
N THR A 185 10.09 12.58 -23.78
CA THR A 185 10.81 12.36 -22.52
C THR A 185 10.01 11.48 -21.57
N GLN A 186 8.74 11.79 -21.34
CA GLN A 186 7.86 11.01 -20.46
C GLN A 186 7.70 9.57 -20.91
N LEU A 187 7.53 9.34 -22.22
CA LEU A 187 7.42 8.01 -22.79
C LEU A 187 8.73 7.23 -22.61
N SER A 188 9.89 7.87 -22.82
CA SER A 188 11.20 7.25 -22.62
C SER A 188 11.42 6.81 -21.18
N GLU A 189 11.05 7.65 -20.20
CA GLU A 189 11.14 7.31 -18.77
C GLU A 189 10.18 6.17 -18.41
N GLN A 190 8.94 6.24 -18.88
CA GLN A 190 7.96 5.18 -18.63
C GLN A 190 8.44 3.82 -19.18
N LEU A 191 8.94 3.79 -20.41
CA LEU A 191 9.42 2.55 -21.04
C LEU A 191 10.64 1.97 -20.33
N ALA A 192 11.54 2.82 -19.84
CA ALA A 192 12.67 2.37 -19.02
C ALA A 192 12.21 1.72 -17.71
N ASN A 193 11.22 2.32 -17.03
CA ASN A 193 10.64 1.78 -15.80
C ASN A 193 9.88 0.46 -16.04
N ASP A 194 9.07 0.41 -17.11
CA ASP A 194 8.34 -0.80 -17.51
C ASP A 194 9.32 -1.95 -17.81
N LYS A 195 10.44 -1.66 -18.47
CA LYS A 195 11.49 -2.63 -18.76
C LYS A 195 12.15 -3.19 -17.49
N LEU A 196 12.55 -2.31 -16.56
CA LEU A 196 13.08 -2.73 -15.26
C LEU A 196 12.06 -3.59 -14.48
N ARG A 197 10.80 -3.15 -14.44
CA ARG A 197 9.72 -3.88 -13.77
C ARG A 197 9.49 -5.25 -14.38
N PHE A 198 9.47 -5.34 -15.71
CA PHE A 198 9.29 -6.59 -16.43
C PHE A 198 10.36 -7.63 -16.07
N ASN A 199 11.62 -7.20 -15.98
CA ASN A 199 12.74 -8.08 -15.63
C ASN A 199 12.64 -8.60 -14.19
N VAL A 200 12.18 -7.77 -13.25
CA VAL A 200 11.88 -8.21 -11.88
C VAL A 200 10.75 -9.25 -11.87
N LEU A 201 9.66 -9.00 -12.61
CA LEU A 201 8.51 -9.92 -12.68
C LEU A 201 8.85 -11.27 -13.33
N LYS A 202 9.76 -11.30 -14.30
CA LYS A 202 10.21 -12.55 -14.94
C LYS A 202 11.12 -13.39 -14.04
N THR A 203 11.83 -12.79 -13.11
CA THR A 203 12.76 -13.48 -12.20
C THR A 203 12.10 -13.96 -10.91
N HIS A 204 11.05 -13.29 -10.44
CA HIS A 204 10.38 -13.58 -9.17
C HIS A 204 8.99 -14.21 -9.40
N SER A 205 8.92 -15.55 -9.48
CA SER A 205 7.67 -16.27 -9.80
C SER A 205 7.04 -17.04 -8.63
N VAL A 206 7.37 -16.75 -7.36
CA VAL A 206 7.21 -17.78 -6.32
C VAL A 206 5.97 -17.62 -5.44
N GLU A 207 5.47 -16.41 -5.14
CA GLU A 207 4.28 -16.26 -4.28
C GLU A 207 3.43 -15.04 -4.69
N THR A 208 2.10 -15.23 -4.76
CA THR A 208 1.17 -14.11 -4.97
C THR A 208 1.11 -13.29 -3.68
N PRO A 209 1.53 -12.01 -3.70
CA PRO A 209 1.49 -11.17 -2.51
C PRO A 209 0.06 -10.93 -2.04
N THR A 210 -0.15 -10.94 -0.73
CA THR A 210 -1.44 -10.66 -0.11
C THR A 210 -1.27 -9.76 1.10
N ILE A 211 -2.25 -8.87 1.32
CA ILE A 211 -2.38 -8.14 2.58
C ILE A 211 -3.21 -9.01 3.51
N ASP A 212 -2.55 -9.69 4.46
CA ASP A 212 -3.21 -10.65 5.34
C ASP A 212 -4.02 -9.96 6.45
N SER A 213 -5.34 -10.07 6.35
CA SER A 213 -6.28 -9.58 7.36
C SER A 213 -6.37 -10.45 8.61
N GLU A 214 -5.84 -11.67 8.58
CA GLU A 214 -5.88 -12.61 9.70
C GLU A 214 -4.75 -12.38 10.71
N THR A 215 -3.86 -11.41 10.48
CA THR A 215 -2.76 -11.05 11.39
C THR A 215 -3.19 -10.03 12.46
N ILE A 216 -2.42 -9.96 13.55
CA ILE A 216 -2.61 -8.96 14.61
C ILE A 216 -1.73 -7.75 14.31
N PRO A 217 -2.26 -6.51 14.25
CA PRO A 217 -1.44 -5.31 14.13
C PRO A 217 -0.76 -4.95 15.46
N SER A 218 0.47 -4.47 15.37
CA SER A 218 1.05 -3.66 16.44
C SER A 218 0.34 -2.32 16.51
N LEU A 219 0.22 -1.76 17.72
CA LEU A 219 -0.29 -0.40 17.92
C LEU A 219 0.78 0.68 17.69
N PHE A 220 2.04 0.26 17.50
CA PHE A 220 3.14 1.12 17.16
C PHE A 220 3.28 1.18 15.63
N LEU A 221 3.20 2.39 15.07
CA LEU A 221 3.51 2.66 13.67
C LEU A 221 4.80 3.47 13.60
N GLY A 222 5.66 3.11 12.64
CA GLY A 222 6.82 3.90 12.29
C GLY A 222 6.46 4.90 11.21
N GLN A 223 7.08 6.08 11.26
CA GLN A 223 6.87 7.14 10.29
C GLN A 223 8.19 7.85 10.03
N LEU A 224 8.53 7.95 8.75
CA LEU A 224 9.60 8.81 8.25
C LEU A 224 9.01 9.84 7.31
N THR A 225 9.38 11.11 7.50
CA THR A 225 8.94 12.20 6.63
C THR A 225 10.08 12.56 5.67
N CYS A 226 9.76 12.65 4.39
CA CYS A 226 10.70 12.93 3.31
C CYS A 226 10.15 13.98 2.34
N ASP A 227 11.05 14.63 1.61
CA ASP A 227 10.71 15.49 0.46
C ASP A 227 10.91 14.74 -0.88
N ALA A 228 10.52 15.38 -1.98
CA ALA A 228 10.61 14.79 -3.32
C ALA A 228 12.04 14.41 -3.74
N ASN A 229 13.08 15.02 -3.16
CA ASN A 229 14.48 14.80 -3.56
C ASN A 229 15.15 13.69 -2.74
N THR A 230 14.72 13.52 -1.50
CA THR A 230 15.33 12.60 -0.52
C THR A 230 14.58 11.30 -0.37
N CYS A 231 13.31 11.25 -0.79
CA CYS A 231 12.47 10.11 -0.42
C CYS A 231 12.89 8.78 -1.05
N GLU A 232 13.44 8.78 -2.26
CA GLU A 232 13.93 7.53 -2.85
C GLU A 232 15.14 6.97 -2.09
N THR A 233 16.06 7.83 -1.67
CA THR A 233 17.19 7.39 -0.83
C THR A 233 16.70 6.87 0.53
N LEU A 234 15.73 7.55 1.13
CA LEU A 234 15.16 7.12 2.41
C LEU A 234 14.33 5.82 2.28
N TRP A 235 13.68 5.60 1.14
CA TRP A 235 12.96 4.36 0.82
C TRP A 235 13.90 3.17 0.74
N ASP A 236 15.07 3.33 0.11
CA ASP A 236 16.08 2.27 0.05
C ASP A 236 16.71 1.98 1.42
N LYS A 237 16.96 3.02 2.22
CA LYS A 237 17.39 2.87 3.63
C LYS A 237 16.34 2.13 4.46
N ALA A 238 15.07 2.52 4.35
CA ALA A 238 13.96 1.85 5.02
C ALA A 238 13.83 0.37 4.59
N SER A 239 13.96 0.10 3.29
CA SER A 239 13.97 -1.27 2.78
C SER A 239 15.13 -2.10 3.32
N SER A 240 16.31 -1.49 3.46
CA SER A 240 17.49 -2.18 4.01
C SER A 240 17.31 -2.43 5.51
N PHE A 241 16.74 -1.47 6.24
CA PHE A 241 16.43 -1.61 7.66
C PHE A 241 15.53 -2.81 7.96
N ILE A 242 14.46 -3.01 7.20
CA ILE A 242 13.55 -4.15 7.43
C ILE A 242 14.22 -5.49 7.09
N THR A 243 15.15 -5.53 6.12
CA THR A 243 15.90 -6.75 5.81
C THR A 243 16.97 -7.06 6.86
N ASP A 244 17.64 -6.02 7.40
CA ASP A 244 18.62 -6.15 8.48
C ASP A 244 17.95 -6.59 9.79
N ALA A 245 16.68 -6.20 10.00
CA ALA A 245 15.82 -6.72 11.05
C ALA A 245 15.39 -8.19 10.85
N GLY A 246 15.83 -8.84 9.76
CA GLY A 246 15.60 -10.25 9.46
C GLY A 246 14.32 -10.54 8.67
N ALA A 247 13.62 -9.51 8.16
CA ALA A 247 12.41 -9.73 7.37
C ALA A 247 12.75 -10.14 5.92
N THR A 248 12.01 -11.11 5.40
CA THR A 248 12.16 -11.57 4.01
C THR A 248 11.15 -10.85 3.13
N ILE A 249 11.63 -10.00 2.21
CA ILE A 249 10.78 -9.32 1.24
C ILE A 249 10.19 -10.34 0.26
N VAL A 250 8.85 -10.36 0.15
CA VAL A 250 8.12 -11.19 -0.81
C VAL A 250 7.54 -10.36 -1.96
N TYR A 251 7.42 -9.05 -1.76
CA TYR A 251 6.95 -8.13 -2.78
C TYR A 251 7.53 -6.73 -2.58
N ARG A 252 7.89 -6.10 -3.70
CA ARG A 252 8.41 -4.73 -3.74
C ARG A 252 7.83 -4.00 -4.95
N SER A 253 7.33 -2.80 -4.72
CA SER A 253 7.02 -1.78 -5.72
C SER A 253 7.57 -0.43 -5.25
N ASP A 254 7.31 0.63 -6.02
CA ASP A 254 7.78 1.98 -5.70
C ASP A 254 7.12 2.56 -4.45
N GLU A 255 5.92 2.09 -4.12
CA GLU A 255 5.09 2.62 -3.02
C GLU A 255 4.81 1.60 -1.91
N LEU A 256 5.10 0.32 -2.13
CA LEU A 256 4.74 -0.75 -1.21
C LEU A 256 5.82 -1.84 -1.16
N ILE A 257 6.27 -2.16 0.05
CA ILE A 257 7.07 -3.36 0.31
C ILE A 257 6.33 -4.25 1.31
N LEU A 258 6.20 -5.53 0.96
CA LEU A 258 5.62 -6.55 1.82
C LEU A 258 6.67 -7.62 2.12
N THR A 259 6.70 -8.04 3.37
CA THR A 259 7.50 -9.17 3.81
C THR A 259 6.62 -10.38 4.09
N ARG A 260 7.26 -11.53 4.28
CA ARG A 260 6.57 -12.80 4.54
C ARG A 260 5.61 -12.67 5.73
N THR A 261 4.40 -13.16 5.55
CA THR A 261 3.38 -13.20 6.61
C THR A 261 3.89 -13.96 7.84
N PRO A 262 3.76 -13.40 9.05
CA PRO A 262 4.18 -14.05 10.29
C PRO A 262 3.24 -15.21 10.63
N ARG A 263 3.79 -16.40 10.87
CA ARG A 263 3.00 -17.60 11.21
C ARG A 263 3.28 -18.13 12.60
N LEU A 264 4.51 -17.97 13.09
CA LEU A 264 4.91 -18.43 14.41
C LEU A 264 4.76 -17.32 15.47
N SER A 265 4.73 -17.73 16.73
CA SER A 265 4.51 -16.81 17.86
C SER A 265 5.54 -15.68 17.99
N LYS A 266 6.76 -15.86 17.49
CA LYS A 266 7.82 -14.85 17.52
C LYS A 266 8.07 -14.19 16.16
N ASP A 267 7.35 -14.61 15.13
CA ASP A 267 7.49 -14.01 13.81
C ASP A 267 6.84 -12.62 13.80
N ILE A 268 7.50 -11.69 13.12
CA ILE A 268 6.95 -10.38 12.77
C ILE A 268 6.95 -10.24 11.25
N GLY A 269 5.86 -9.70 10.72
CA GLY A 269 5.76 -9.23 9.34
C GLY A 269 5.93 -7.72 9.34
N LEU A 270 6.80 -7.22 8.48
CA LEU A 270 7.03 -5.79 8.27
C LEU A 270 6.45 -5.39 6.90
N SER A 271 5.88 -4.21 6.84
CA SER A 271 5.49 -3.60 5.57
C SER A 271 5.84 -2.12 5.56
N LEU A 272 6.30 -1.64 4.40
CA LEU A 272 6.58 -0.24 4.16
C LEU A 272 5.59 0.31 3.14
N THR A 273 5.03 1.49 3.42
CA THR A 273 4.09 2.16 2.52
C THR A 273 4.49 3.61 2.34
N LYS A 274 4.65 4.08 1.09
CA LYS A 274 4.71 5.51 0.80
C LYS A 274 3.28 6.10 0.86
N VAL A 275 3.11 7.15 1.64
CA VAL A 275 1.83 7.85 1.85
C VAL A 275 2.02 9.31 1.51
N ASN A 276 1.24 9.82 0.54
CA ASN A 276 1.29 11.21 0.13
C ASN A 276 0.13 12.01 0.76
N ASN A 277 0.46 12.92 1.67
CA ASN A 277 -0.51 13.75 2.38
C ASN A 277 -0.48 15.21 1.91
N LYS A 278 -0.63 15.47 0.61
CA LYS A 278 -0.77 16.80 -0.06
C LYS A 278 0.36 17.84 0.16
N ALA A 279 1.13 17.75 1.25
CA ALA A 279 2.22 18.64 1.64
C ALA A 279 3.47 17.86 2.07
N GLU A 280 3.32 16.61 2.52
CA GLU A 280 4.41 15.77 3.00
C GLU A 280 4.29 14.35 2.44
N LEU A 281 5.43 13.77 2.07
CA LEU A 281 5.52 12.36 1.71
C LEU A 281 6.07 11.61 2.91
N ASN A 282 5.36 10.57 3.33
CA ASN A 282 5.70 9.78 4.51
C ASN A 282 5.95 8.33 4.10
N ILE A 283 6.95 7.70 4.73
CA ILE A 283 7.17 6.26 4.67
C ILE A 283 6.68 5.69 6.00
N MET A 284 5.61 4.90 5.94
CA MET A 284 5.00 4.26 7.10
C MET A 284 5.54 2.83 7.24
N LEU A 285 5.95 2.46 8.46
CA LEU A 285 6.28 1.08 8.84
C LEU A 285 5.12 0.50 9.65
N ASP A 286 4.51 -0.56 9.13
CA ASP A 286 3.49 -1.34 9.83
C ASP A 286 4.03 -2.72 10.21
N ILE A 287 3.76 -3.13 11.45
CA ILE A 287 4.20 -4.40 12.03
C ILE A 287 2.98 -5.28 12.29
N ARG A 288 3.01 -6.48 11.73
CA ARG A 288 2.01 -7.53 11.93
C ARG A 288 2.63 -8.71 12.67
N CYS A 289 1.82 -9.40 13.48
CA CYS A 289 2.21 -10.63 14.16
C CYS A 289 1.21 -11.74 13.89
N ALA A 290 1.65 -12.99 14.11
CA ALA A 290 0.79 -14.15 14.00
C ALA A 290 -0.42 -14.02 14.94
N ASN A 291 -1.61 -14.41 14.47
CA ASN A 291 -2.82 -14.42 15.29
C ASN A 291 -2.84 -15.60 16.26
N SER A 292 -2.04 -15.45 17.30
CA SER A 292 -1.85 -16.40 18.39
C SER A 292 -1.57 -15.64 19.68
N LYS A 293 -1.72 -16.30 20.82
CA LYS A 293 -1.36 -15.73 22.13
C LYS A 293 0.09 -15.22 22.16
N GLY A 294 1.02 -15.98 21.58
CA GLY A 294 2.43 -15.59 21.50
C GLY A 294 2.65 -14.41 20.55
N GLY A 295 2.02 -14.42 19.37
CA GLY A 295 2.14 -13.29 18.42
C GLY A 295 1.55 -11.99 18.97
N LYS A 296 0.45 -12.06 19.73
CA LYS A 296 -0.10 -10.92 20.47
C LYS A 296 0.91 -10.36 21.47
N ALA A 297 1.62 -11.22 22.21
CA ALA A 297 2.67 -10.80 23.13
C ALA A 297 3.85 -10.16 22.39
N THR A 298 4.25 -10.72 21.24
CA THR A 298 5.30 -10.18 20.37
C THR A 298 4.94 -8.78 19.87
N CYS A 299 3.72 -8.56 19.39
CA CYS A 299 3.27 -7.24 18.89
C CYS A 299 3.21 -6.15 19.97
N LYS A 300 3.08 -6.54 21.24
CA LYS A 300 3.09 -5.66 22.41
C LYS A 300 4.45 -5.58 23.11
N SER A 301 5.47 -6.26 22.58
CA SER A 301 6.76 -6.37 23.24
C SER A 301 7.58 -5.07 23.15
N GLU A 302 8.50 -4.89 24.09
CA GLU A 302 9.46 -3.79 24.07
C GLU A 302 10.35 -3.84 22.82
N GLN A 303 10.68 -5.04 22.32
CA GLN A 303 11.46 -5.24 21.10
C GLN A 303 10.77 -4.64 19.88
N THR A 304 9.45 -4.82 19.76
CA THR A 304 8.64 -4.23 18.69
C THR A 304 8.61 -2.70 18.80
N ALA A 305 8.51 -2.15 20.01
CA ALA A 305 8.56 -0.71 20.23
C ALA A 305 9.94 -0.12 19.87
N GLN A 306 11.02 -0.78 20.29
CA GLN A 306 12.40 -0.39 19.95
C GLN A 306 12.66 -0.41 18.44
N LEU A 307 12.10 -1.38 17.71
CA LEU A 307 12.22 -1.43 16.25
C LEU A 307 11.59 -0.19 15.58
N ILE A 308 10.44 0.27 16.07
CA ILE A 308 9.79 1.50 15.61
C ILE A 308 10.64 2.73 15.96
N GLU A 309 11.20 2.80 17.17
CA GLU A 309 12.07 3.92 17.56
C GLU A 309 13.31 4.01 16.66
N GLN A 310 13.97 2.88 16.38
CA GLN A 310 15.11 2.83 15.48
C GLN A 310 14.73 3.22 14.05
N PHE A 311 13.57 2.75 13.57
CA PHE A 311 13.05 3.14 12.26
C PHE A 311 12.84 4.64 12.16
N ASN A 312 12.22 5.26 13.17
CA ASN A 312 11.94 6.70 13.19
C ASN A 312 13.20 7.58 13.28
N GLN A 313 14.34 6.99 13.63
CA GLN A 313 15.65 7.66 13.68
C GLN A 313 16.42 7.57 12.36
N LEU A 314 15.89 6.87 11.35
CA LEU A 314 16.50 6.84 10.03
C LEU A 314 16.54 8.26 9.46
N THR A 315 17.74 8.69 9.09
CA THR A 315 17.97 10.02 8.50
C THR A 315 18.03 9.91 6.98
N PRO A 316 17.52 10.93 6.25
CA PRO A 316 17.63 11.05 4.80
C PRO A 316 19.00 10.74 4.24
#